data_AF-A0A453KR85-F1
#
_entry.id   AF-A0A453KR85-F1
#
_cell.length_a   1.000
_cell.length_b   1.000
_cell.length_c   1.000
_cell.angle_alpha   90.00
_cell.angle_beta   90.00
_cell.angle_gamma   90.00
#
_symmetry.space_group_name_H-M   'P 1'
#
loop_
_entity.id
_entity.type
_entity.pdbx_description
1 polymer ?
#
loop_
_entity_poly.entity_id
_entity_poly.type
_entity_poly.pdbx_seq_one_letter_code
_entity_poly.pdbx_strand_id
1 'polypeptide(L)'
;CSAFLQEFRNWETPWAMEAMHMVALEIRLLAEKADRELVMSGKNPDKLQAAGSFLMKVFGALAVKGPKRVGALYVTCQLFKIYFRLGTVNLCRSVIRSIETARNFDFEDFPVKDKVTYMYYTGRLEVFNENFLVADQKLTYALMHCNPQSESNLRKILKFLIPVKLSIGVLPRRTLLEKYNLLEYADIVTSLRRGDLRLLKQALDRHEDQLLKCGVYLVLEKLELQVYRRLVKKM
;
A
#
# COMPACT_ATOMS: atom_id res chain seq x y z
N CYS A 1 19.09 8.24 -18.24
CA CYS A 1 18.06 8.77 -17.33
C CYS A 1 18.42 10.12 -16.71
N SER A 2 19.64 10.30 -16.15
CA SER A 2 20.03 11.58 -15.53
C SER A 2 20.03 12.78 -16.50
N ALA A 3 20.53 12.60 -17.73
CA ALA A 3 20.49 13.65 -18.76
C ALA A 3 19.06 14.08 -19.12
N PHE A 4 18.15 13.10 -19.32
CA PHE A 4 16.73 13.40 -19.56
C PHE A 4 16.09 14.17 -18.40
N LEU A 5 16.36 13.78 -17.15
CA LEU A 5 15.82 14.51 -15.99
C LEU A 5 16.35 15.95 -15.92
N GLN A 6 17.61 16.18 -16.31
CA GLN A 6 18.20 17.51 -16.33
C GLN A 6 17.51 18.41 -17.37
N GLU A 7 17.36 17.94 -18.61
CA GLU A 7 16.64 18.68 -19.65
C GLU A 7 15.16 18.87 -19.28
N PHE A 8 14.53 17.82 -18.76
CA PHE A 8 13.14 17.86 -18.33
C PHE A 8 12.90 18.92 -17.26
N ARG A 9 13.86 19.24 -16.39
CA ARG A 9 13.71 20.33 -15.40
C ARG A 9 13.61 21.70 -16.06
N ASN A 10 14.31 21.91 -17.17
CA ASN A 10 14.40 23.20 -17.85
C ASN A 10 13.17 23.53 -18.70
N TRP A 11 12.38 22.53 -19.10
CA TRP A 11 11.15 22.79 -19.85
C TRP A 11 10.08 23.45 -18.97
N GLU A 12 9.29 24.38 -19.49
CA GLU A 12 8.22 25.00 -18.70
C GLU A 12 6.94 24.15 -18.68
N THR A 13 6.60 23.55 -19.83
CA THR A 13 5.37 22.76 -20.00
C THR A 13 5.57 21.28 -19.69
N PRO A 14 4.50 20.53 -19.34
CA PRO A 14 4.58 19.11 -19.00
C PRO A 14 4.49 18.19 -20.23
N TRP A 15 4.82 18.66 -21.44
CA TRP A 15 4.62 17.91 -22.69
C TRP A 15 5.29 16.52 -22.69
N ALA A 16 6.43 16.37 -22.00
CA ALA A 16 7.15 15.10 -21.88
C ALA A 16 6.79 14.30 -20.61
N MET A 17 5.68 14.60 -19.94
CA MET A 17 5.32 13.95 -18.68
C MET A 17 5.09 12.44 -18.83
N GLU A 18 4.49 12.02 -19.94
CA GLU A 18 4.26 10.60 -20.22
C GLU A 18 5.59 9.84 -20.35
N ALA A 19 6.58 10.43 -21.02
CA ALA A 19 7.93 9.86 -21.09
C ALA A 19 8.57 9.76 -19.69
N MET A 20 8.38 10.76 -18.83
CA MET A 20 8.85 10.70 -17.45
C MET A 20 8.16 9.59 -16.63
N HIS A 21 6.86 9.39 -16.82
CA HIS A 21 6.12 8.29 -16.19
C HIS A 21 6.61 6.91 -16.65
N MET A 22 6.92 6.75 -17.94
CA MET A 22 7.50 5.52 -18.48
C MET A 22 8.90 5.27 -17.90
N VAL A 23 9.76 6.28 -17.86
CA VAL A 23 11.10 6.16 -17.24
C VAL A 23 10.99 5.76 -15.77
N ALA A 24 10.07 6.38 -15.03
CA ALA A 24 9.87 6.07 -13.61
C ALA A 24 9.38 4.63 -13.37
N LEU A 25 8.49 4.13 -14.24
CA LEU A 25 7.99 2.77 -14.21
C LEU A 25 9.09 1.75 -14.53
N GLU A 26 9.75 1.94 -15.67
CA GLU A 26 10.73 0.99 -16.20
C GLU A 26 11.96 0.89 -15.30
N ILE A 27 12.44 2.00 -14.74
CA ILE A 27 13.55 1.96 -13.78
C ILE A 27 13.21 1.08 -12.58
N ARG A 28 11.99 1.17 -12.02
CA ARG A 28 11.57 0.31 -10.92
C ARG A 28 11.49 -1.15 -11.36
N LEU A 29 10.83 -1.45 -12.49
CA LEU A 29 10.64 -2.81 -12.97
C LEU A 29 11.96 -3.51 -13.33
N LEU A 30 12.88 -2.78 -13.97
CA LEU A 30 14.21 -3.28 -14.32
C LEU A 30 15.05 -3.49 -13.06
N ALA A 31 15.00 -2.57 -12.09
CA ALA A 31 15.70 -2.75 -10.82
C ALA A 31 15.17 -3.98 -10.04
N GLU A 32 13.85 -4.20 -10.01
CA GLU A 32 13.25 -5.41 -9.40
C GLU A 32 13.68 -6.71 -10.12
N LYS A 33 13.91 -6.67 -11.43
CA LYS A 33 14.44 -7.81 -12.18
C LYS A 33 15.93 -8.01 -11.90
N ALA A 34 16.71 -6.94 -11.93
CA ALA A 34 18.15 -6.98 -11.68
C ALA A 34 18.47 -7.49 -10.27
N ASP A 35 17.74 -7.04 -9.24
CA ASP A 35 17.93 -7.51 -7.87
C ASP A 35 17.60 -8.99 -7.71
N ARG A 36 16.58 -9.50 -8.43
CA ARG A 36 16.29 -10.95 -8.44
C ARG A 36 17.45 -11.74 -9.02
N GLU A 37 18.03 -11.27 -10.12
CA GLU A 37 19.19 -11.91 -10.75
C GLU A 37 20.43 -11.86 -9.84
N LEU A 38 20.67 -10.74 -9.18
CA LEU A 38 21.77 -10.59 -8.22
C LEU A 38 21.62 -11.57 -7.06
N VAL A 39 20.42 -11.72 -6.49
CA VAL A 39 20.14 -12.71 -5.43
C VAL A 39 20.42 -14.13 -5.93
N MET A 40 19.97 -14.49 -7.12
CA MET A 40 20.23 -15.81 -7.71
C MET A 40 21.72 -16.06 -7.94
N SER A 41 22.48 -15.00 -8.23
CA SER A 41 23.93 -15.04 -8.40
C SER A 41 24.73 -14.89 -7.10
N GLY A 42 24.08 -14.88 -5.93
CA GLY A 42 24.75 -14.69 -4.63
C GLY A 42 25.36 -13.30 -4.42
N LYS A 43 24.90 -12.29 -5.17
CA LYS A 43 25.37 -10.89 -5.11
C LYS A 43 24.38 -10.02 -4.34
N ASN A 44 24.86 -8.87 -3.86
CA ASN A 44 24.05 -7.92 -3.12
C ASN A 44 22.99 -7.22 -4.03
N PRO A 45 21.69 -7.30 -3.73
CA PRO A 45 20.62 -6.65 -4.51
C PRO A 45 20.44 -5.18 -4.10
N ASP A 46 21.22 -4.27 -4.71
CA ASP A 46 21.22 -2.84 -4.42
C ASP A 46 20.50 -1.97 -5.48
N LYS A 47 20.00 -2.56 -6.56
CA LYS A 47 19.49 -1.81 -7.72
C LYS A 47 18.14 -1.17 -7.43
N LEU A 48 17.26 -1.81 -6.66
CA LEU A 48 15.98 -1.23 -6.27
C LEU A 48 16.15 -0.03 -5.32
N GLN A 49 17.16 -0.08 -4.45
CA GLN A 49 17.53 1.06 -3.62
C GLN A 49 18.07 2.21 -4.48
N ALA A 50 18.94 1.93 -5.46
CA ALA A 50 19.44 2.94 -6.39
C ALA A 50 18.31 3.56 -7.23
N ALA A 51 17.34 2.76 -7.68
CA ALA A 51 16.13 3.23 -8.35
C ALA A 51 15.31 4.18 -7.45
N GLY A 52 15.12 3.85 -6.17
CA GLY A 52 14.47 4.72 -5.20
C GLY A 52 15.16 6.08 -5.08
N SER A 53 16.49 6.09 -4.95
CA SER A 53 17.29 7.31 -4.91
C SER A 53 17.15 8.16 -6.18
N PHE A 54 17.08 7.54 -7.36
CA PHE A 54 16.82 8.24 -8.61
C PHE A 54 15.39 8.83 -8.65
N LEU A 55 14.38 8.04 -8.29
CA LEU A 55 12.99 8.50 -8.28
C LEU A 55 12.75 9.63 -7.26
N MET A 56 13.49 9.69 -6.16
CA MET A 56 13.45 10.84 -5.26
C MET A 56 13.95 12.13 -5.93
N LYS A 57 14.97 12.05 -6.80
CA LYS A 57 15.45 13.20 -7.59
C LYS A 57 14.42 13.64 -8.65
N VAL A 58 13.69 12.67 -9.23
CA VAL A 58 12.57 12.93 -10.15
C VAL A 58 11.42 13.58 -9.39
N PHE A 59 11.02 13.03 -8.24
CA PHE A 59 10.00 13.59 -7.36
C PHE A 59 10.33 15.04 -6.99
N GLY A 60 11.56 15.32 -6.56
CA GLY A 60 12.00 16.68 -6.24
C GLY A 60 11.96 17.65 -7.43
N ALA A 61 12.07 17.15 -8.66
CA ALA A 61 11.91 17.98 -9.87
C ALA A 61 10.45 18.27 -10.23
N LEU A 62 9.53 17.38 -9.83
CA LEU A 62 8.10 17.46 -10.13
C LEU A 62 7.30 18.15 -9.02
N ALA A 63 7.70 17.97 -7.76
CA ALA A 63 7.04 18.52 -6.58
C ALA A 63 7.19 20.05 -6.46
N VAL A 64 7.98 20.67 -7.33
CA VAL A 64 8.09 22.13 -7.46
C VAL A 64 6.79 22.70 -8.02
N LYS A 65 6.48 23.96 -7.69
CA LYS A 65 5.33 24.69 -8.25
C LYS A 65 5.35 24.63 -9.78
N GLY A 66 4.18 24.45 -10.39
CA GLY A 66 4.01 24.51 -11.85
C GLY A 66 3.17 23.37 -12.41
N PRO A 67 3.00 23.34 -13.73
CA PRO A 67 2.11 22.39 -14.42
C PRO A 67 2.59 20.93 -14.34
N LYS A 68 3.84 20.70 -13.92
CA LYS A 68 4.46 19.37 -13.81
C LYS A 68 4.10 18.61 -12.53
N ARG A 69 3.50 19.30 -11.56
CA ARG A 69 3.13 18.73 -10.25
C ARG A 69 2.21 17.52 -10.36
N VAL A 70 1.36 17.46 -11.40
CA VAL A 70 0.46 16.32 -11.65
C VAL A 70 1.22 14.99 -11.78
N GLY A 71 2.48 15.02 -12.25
CA GLY A 71 3.33 13.82 -12.34
C GLY A 71 3.94 13.38 -11.00
N ALA A 72 3.93 14.25 -9.98
CA ALA A 72 4.52 13.93 -8.68
C ALA A 72 3.80 12.76 -8.01
N LEU A 73 2.46 12.68 -8.08
CA LEU A 73 1.69 11.59 -7.48
C LEU A 73 2.01 10.24 -8.13
N TYR A 74 2.19 10.20 -9.45
CA TYR A 74 2.58 8.99 -10.15
C TYR A 74 3.96 8.50 -9.67
N VAL A 75 4.94 9.40 -9.57
CA VAL A 75 6.28 9.06 -9.06
C VAL A 75 6.23 8.62 -7.60
N THR A 76 5.42 9.28 -6.76
CA THR A 76 5.14 8.84 -5.38
C THR A 76 4.60 7.43 -5.32
N CYS A 77 3.68 7.06 -6.21
CA CYS A 77 3.15 5.70 -6.28
C CYS A 77 4.24 4.67 -6.62
N GLN A 78 5.22 5.03 -7.47
CA GLN A 78 6.38 4.17 -7.74
C GLN A 78 7.32 4.09 -6.53
N LEU A 79 7.57 5.20 -5.84
CA LEU A 79 8.37 5.24 -4.61
C LEU A 79 7.75 4.38 -3.50
N PHE A 80 6.44 4.41 -3.31
CA PHE A 80 5.75 3.54 -2.35
C PHE A 80 5.94 2.06 -2.68
N LYS A 81 5.83 1.67 -3.96
CA LYS A 81 6.11 0.28 -4.38
C LYS A 81 7.52 -0.14 -3.98
N ILE A 82 8.51 0.73 -4.17
CA ILE A 82 9.91 0.50 -3.77
C ILE A 82 10.05 0.40 -2.26
N TYR A 83 9.60 1.38 -1.50
CA TYR A 83 9.80 1.43 -0.04
C TYR A 83 9.11 0.28 0.69
N PHE A 84 7.89 -0.09 0.26
CA PHE A 84 7.23 -1.27 0.81
C PHE A 84 7.92 -2.58 0.42
N ARG A 85 8.55 -2.65 -0.76
CA ARG A 85 9.31 -3.84 -1.18
C ARG A 85 10.62 -3.99 -0.41
N LEU A 86 11.28 -2.88 -0.10
CA LEU A 86 12.54 -2.82 0.66
C LEU A 86 12.35 -2.84 2.18
N GLY A 87 11.11 -2.80 2.69
CA GLY A 87 10.83 -2.68 4.13
C GLY A 87 11.12 -1.30 4.72
N THR A 88 11.47 -0.30 3.91
CA THR A 88 11.79 1.07 4.33
C THR A 88 10.56 1.98 4.38
N VAL A 89 9.43 1.45 4.89
CA VAL A 89 8.11 2.12 4.85
C VAL A 89 8.07 3.51 5.48
N ASN A 90 8.94 3.78 6.46
CA ASN A 90 9.06 5.09 7.10
C ASN A 90 9.41 6.22 6.11
N LEU A 91 10.12 5.92 5.02
CA LEU A 91 10.44 6.88 3.96
C LEU A 91 9.19 7.39 3.21
N CYS A 92 8.06 6.70 3.31
CA CYS A 92 6.81 7.19 2.72
C CYS A 92 6.35 8.50 3.35
N ARG A 93 6.62 8.72 4.65
CA ARG A 93 6.14 9.90 5.40
C ARG A 93 6.65 11.21 4.83
N SER A 94 7.92 11.26 4.41
CA SER A 94 8.51 12.49 3.85
C SER A 94 7.88 12.83 2.48
N VAL A 95 7.63 11.82 1.65
CA VAL A 95 7.00 11.99 0.34
C VAL A 95 5.53 12.41 0.48
N ILE A 96 4.78 11.78 1.39
CA ILE A 96 3.39 12.13 1.72
C ILE A 96 3.31 13.59 2.17
N ARG A 97 4.14 13.97 3.15
CA ARG A 97 4.15 15.34 3.68
C ARG A 97 4.42 16.37 2.57
N SER A 98 5.35 16.08 1.66
CA SER A 98 5.67 16.97 0.55
C SER A 98 4.52 17.15 -0.44
N ILE A 99 3.64 16.17 -0.58
CA ILE A 99 2.45 16.27 -1.43
C ILE A 99 1.35 17.05 -0.71
N GLU A 100 1.06 16.70 0.54
CA GLU A 100 -0.04 17.28 1.32
C GLU A 100 0.19 18.75 1.68
N THR A 101 1.44 19.20 1.83
CA THR A 101 1.76 20.61 2.11
C THR A 101 1.89 21.46 0.84
N ALA A 102 1.79 20.87 -0.35
CA ALA A 102 1.89 21.61 -1.59
C ALA A 102 0.66 22.52 -1.74
N ARG A 103 0.89 23.84 -1.81
CA ARG A 103 -0.19 24.81 -2.09
C ARG A 103 -0.91 24.42 -3.38
N ASN A 104 -2.25 24.46 -3.34
CA ASN A 104 -3.15 24.11 -4.45
C ASN A 104 -3.16 22.62 -4.82
N PHE A 105 -2.74 21.70 -3.95
CA PHE A 105 -2.94 20.27 -4.21
C PHE A 105 -4.43 19.96 -4.19
N ASP A 106 -5.03 19.83 -5.36
CA ASP A 106 -6.36 19.25 -5.48
C ASP A 106 -6.19 17.77 -5.80
N PHE A 107 -6.60 16.91 -4.87
CA PHE A 107 -6.55 15.47 -5.08
C PHE A 107 -7.38 15.06 -6.29
N GLU A 108 -8.40 15.82 -6.67
CA GLU A 108 -9.26 15.51 -7.81
C GLU A 108 -8.60 15.70 -9.17
N ASP A 109 -7.55 16.52 -9.27
CA ASP A 109 -6.77 16.73 -10.50
C ASP A 109 -6.03 15.47 -10.98
N PHE A 110 -5.88 14.47 -10.11
CA PHE A 110 -5.07 13.29 -10.39
C PHE A 110 -5.87 12.14 -11.00
N PRO A 111 -5.26 11.35 -11.90
CA PRO A 111 -5.89 10.16 -12.45
C PRO A 111 -6.34 9.18 -11.35
N VAL A 112 -7.56 8.65 -11.47
CA VAL A 112 -8.15 7.73 -10.49
C VAL A 112 -7.23 6.56 -10.16
N LYS A 113 -6.51 6.00 -11.15
CA LYS A 113 -5.54 4.90 -10.94
C LYS A 113 -4.43 5.25 -9.93
N ASP A 114 -3.97 6.50 -9.96
CA ASP A 114 -2.89 6.98 -9.09
C ASP A 114 -3.45 7.32 -7.72
N LYS A 115 -4.66 7.90 -7.65
CA LYS A 115 -5.41 8.12 -6.40
C LYS A 115 -5.65 6.82 -5.64
N VAL A 116 -6.13 5.77 -6.32
CA VAL A 116 -6.33 4.43 -5.75
C VAL A 116 -5.01 3.86 -5.22
N THR A 117 -3.93 3.96 -5.99
CA THR A 117 -2.61 3.46 -5.57
C THR A 117 -2.08 4.22 -4.35
N TYR A 118 -2.20 5.55 -4.35
CA TYR A 118 -1.82 6.41 -3.23
C TYR A 118 -2.60 6.06 -1.95
N MET A 119 -3.92 5.95 -2.05
CA MET A 119 -4.81 5.62 -0.93
C MET A 119 -4.55 4.20 -0.40
N TYR A 120 -4.27 3.24 -1.28
CA TYR A 120 -3.88 1.89 -0.87
C TYR A 120 -2.60 1.88 -0.02
N TYR A 121 -1.53 2.55 -0.47
CA TYR A 121 -0.25 2.54 0.24
C TYR A 121 -0.26 3.41 1.50
N THR A 122 -0.88 4.59 1.46
CA THR A 122 -1.04 5.42 2.66
C THR A 122 -1.96 4.76 3.68
N GLY A 123 -3.01 4.06 3.25
CA GLY A 123 -3.83 3.23 4.13
C GLY A 123 -3.02 2.13 4.81
N ARG A 124 -2.18 1.41 4.07
CA ARG A 124 -1.26 0.40 4.65
C ARG A 124 -0.25 1.00 5.64
N LEU A 125 0.22 2.22 5.39
CA LEU A 125 1.08 2.92 6.35
C LEU A 125 0.32 3.22 7.65
N GLU A 126 -0.95 3.61 7.58
CA GLU A 126 -1.78 3.78 8.78
C GLU A 126 -2.05 2.46 9.50
N VAL A 127 -2.18 1.34 8.77
CA VAL A 127 -2.23 0.00 9.40
C VAL A 127 -0.97 -0.27 10.21
N PHE A 128 0.20 0.02 9.65
CA PHE A 128 1.48 -0.12 10.34
C PHE A 128 1.58 0.79 11.57
N ASN A 129 1.00 1.99 11.51
CA ASN A 129 0.94 2.93 12.64
C ASN A 129 -0.24 2.66 13.60
N GLU A 130 -1.02 1.60 13.37
CA GLU A 130 -2.20 1.22 14.17
C GLU A 130 -3.34 2.28 14.19
N ASN A 131 -3.33 3.20 13.23
CA ASN A 131 -4.37 4.21 13.03
C ASN A 131 -5.57 3.63 12.25
N PHE A 132 -6.27 2.65 12.83
CA PHE A 132 -7.26 1.84 12.10
C PHE A 132 -8.43 2.64 11.51
N LEU A 133 -8.87 3.72 12.15
CA LEU A 133 -9.94 4.57 11.60
C LEU A 133 -9.52 5.30 10.31
N VAL A 134 -8.30 5.83 10.28
CA VAL A 134 -7.76 6.52 9.09
C VAL A 134 -7.40 5.49 8.00
N ALA A 135 -6.85 4.34 8.41
CA ALA A 135 -6.60 3.22 7.50
C ALA A 135 -7.89 2.77 6.81
N ASP A 136 -9.00 2.69 7.56
CA ASP A 136 -10.30 2.30 7.04
C ASP A 136 -10.79 3.25 5.94
N GLN A 137 -10.73 4.56 6.20
CA GLN A 137 -11.13 5.59 5.24
C GLN A 137 -10.32 5.48 3.95
N LYS A 138 -8.98 5.41 4.06
CA LYS A 138 -8.07 5.34 2.91
C LYS A 138 -8.26 4.04 2.11
N LEU A 139 -8.32 2.89 2.78
CA LEU A 139 -8.48 1.59 2.11
C LEU A 139 -9.89 1.40 1.52
N THR A 140 -10.92 1.94 2.17
CA THR A 140 -12.30 1.95 1.64
C THR A 140 -12.37 2.81 0.38
N TYR A 141 -11.76 4.00 0.38
CA TYR A 141 -11.66 4.83 -0.83
C TYR A 141 -10.98 4.06 -1.96
N ALA A 142 -9.83 3.42 -1.67
CA ALA A 142 -9.10 2.64 -2.66
C ALA A 142 -9.96 1.50 -3.22
N LEU A 143 -10.73 0.79 -2.38
CA LEU A 143 -11.62 -0.28 -2.81
C LEU A 143 -12.73 0.23 -3.73
N MET A 144 -13.41 1.32 -3.34
CA MET A 144 -14.55 1.88 -4.06
C MET A 144 -14.18 2.42 -5.44
N HIS A 145 -12.98 2.97 -5.59
CA HIS A 145 -12.52 3.59 -6.84
C HIS A 145 -11.61 2.66 -7.67
N CYS A 146 -11.31 1.45 -7.18
CA CYS A 146 -10.55 0.48 -7.95
C CYS A 146 -11.39 -0.05 -9.13
N ASN A 147 -10.73 -0.31 -10.27
CA ASN A 147 -11.41 -0.93 -11.42
C ASN A 147 -12.01 -2.29 -11.00
N PRO A 148 -13.34 -2.50 -11.14
CA PRO A 148 -14.00 -3.77 -10.80
C PRO A 148 -13.44 -5.00 -11.53
N GLN A 149 -12.88 -4.81 -12.73
CA GLN A 149 -12.26 -5.89 -13.51
C GLN A 149 -10.86 -6.28 -13.01
N SER A 150 -10.26 -5.46 -12.14
CA SER A 150 -8.92 -5.70 -11.59
C SER A 150 -8.99 -6.50 -10.30
N GLU A 151 -9.50 -7.74 -10.36
CA GLU A 151 -9.69 -8.60 -9.18
C GLU A 151 -8.44 -8.77 -8.32
N SER A 152 -7.26 -8.85 -8.95
CA SER A 152 -5.97 -8.91 -8.23
C SER A 152 -5.75 -7.68 -7.33
N ASN A 153 -6.14 -6.50 -7.79
CA ASN A 153 -5.98 -5.26 -7.02
C ASN A 153 -7.03 -5.14 -5.93
N LEU A 154 -8.29 -5.50 -6.22
CA LEU A 154 -9.35 -5.58 -5.23
C LEU A 154 -8.96 -6.54 -4.09
N ARG A 155 -8.45 -7.73 -4.43
CA ARG A 155 -7.96 -8.70 -3.45
C ARG A 155 -6.82 -8.14 -2.60
N LYS A 156 -5.85 -7.43 -3.20
CA LYS A 156 -4.75 -6.77 -2.45
C LYS A 156 -5.29 -5.75 -1.45
N ILE A 157 -6.26 -4.92 -1.86
CA ILE A 157 -6.87 -3.92 -0.95
C ILE A 157 -7.59 -4.63 0.20
N LEU A 158 -8.42 -5.64 -0.12
CA LEU A 158 -9.19 -6.38 0.87
C LEU A 158 -8.34 -7.13 1.90
N LYS A 159 -7.16 -7.63 1.52
CA LYS A 159 -6.21 -8.25 2.46
C LYS A 159 -5.79 -7.34 3.61
N PHE A 160 -5.76 -6.03 3.40
CA PHE A 160 -5.48 -5.07 4.47
C PHE A 160 -6.76 -4.50 5.07
N LEU A 161 -7.80 -4.27 4.25
CA LEU A 161 -9.06 -3.68 4.72
C LEU A 161 -9.81 -4.61 5.66
N ILE A 162 -9.81 -5.93 5.44
CA ILE A 162 -10.50 -6.88 6.30
C ILE A 162 -9.93 -6.83 7.73
N PRO A 163 -8.62 -7.03 7.97
CA PRO A 163 -8.04 -6.86 9.31
C PRO A 163 -8.40 -5.51 9.96
N VAL A 164 -8.36 -4.41 9.20
CA VAL A 164 -8.73 -3.08 9.70
C VAL A 164 -10.20 -3.03 10.14
N LYS A 165 -11.13 -3.52 9.29
CA LYS A 165 -12.56 -3.59 9.62
C LYS A 165 -12.80 -4.44 10.87
N LEU A 166 -12.10 -5.58 11.00
CA LEU A 166 -12.19 -6.42 12.19
C LEU A 166 -11.72 -5.68 13.45
N SER A 167 -10.61 -4.93 13.37
CA SER A 167 -10.07 -4.15 14.49
C SER A 167 -11.02 -3.06 14.97
N ILE A 168 -11.87 -2.52 14.10
CA ILE A 168 -12.92 -1.55 14.46
C ILE A 168 -14.29 -2.20 14.72
N GLY A 169 -14.34 -3.55 14.79
CA GLY A 169 -15.53 -4.31 15.17
C GLY A 169 -16.51 -4.63 14.02
N VAL A 170 -16.15 -4.37 12.77
CA VAL A 170 -16.96 -4.65 11.58
C VAL A 170 -16.59 -6.01 10.99
N LEU A 171 -17.55 -6.94 10.93
CA LEU A 171 -17.34 -8.28 10.39
C LEU A 171 -17.72 -8.36 8.91
N PRO A 172 -16.84 -8.86 8.01
CA PRO A 172 -17.18 -9.07 6.62
C PRO A 172 -18.18 -10.23 6.45
N ARG A 173 -18.92 -10.21 5.34
CA ARG A 173 -19.78 -11.32 4.91
C ARG A 173 -18.92 -12.46 4.37
N ARG A 174 -19.34 -13.71 4.58
CA ARG A 174 -18.64 -14.90 4.07
C ARG A 174 -18.53 -14.91 2.54
N THR A 175 -19.60 -14.49 1.85
CA THR A 175 -19.63 -14.38 0.38
C THR A 175 -18.57 -13.44 -0.18
N LEU A 176 -18.19 -12.39 0.56
CA LEU A 176 -17.08 -11.50 0.18
C LEU A 176 -15.74 -12.25 0.21
N LEU A 177 -15.51 -13.05 1.25
CA LEU A 177 -14.28 -13.84 1.40
C LEU A 177 -14.17 -14.89 0.30
N GLU A 178 -15.26 -15.57 -0.01
CA GLU A 178 -15.33 -16.57 -1.09
C GLU A 178 -15.06 -15.92 -2.45
N LYS A 179 -15.74 -14.81 -2.76
CA LYS A 179 -15.59 -14.09 -4.03
C LYS A 179 -14.15 -13.69 -4.34
N TYR A 180 -13.40 -13.24 -3.34
CA TYR A 180 -12.02 -12.76 -3.52
C TYR A 180 -10.94 -13.76 -3.08
N ASN A 181 -11.34 -15.01 -2.78
CA ASN A 181 -10.46 -16.06 -2.28
C ASN A 181 -9.62 -15.59 -1.06
N LEU A 182 -10.32 -15.17 -0.01
CA LEU A 182 -9.78 -14.66 1.25
C LEU A 182 -10.28 -15.49 2.45
N LEU A 183 -10.37 -16.81 2.24
CA LEU A 183 -10.90 -17.75 3.22
C LEU A 183 -10.01 -17.92 4.45
N GLU A 184 -8.74 -17.47 4.39
CA GLU A 184 -7.86 -17.37 5.56
C GLU A 184 -8.47 -16.53 6.70
N TYR A 185 -9.40 -15.62 6.41
CA TYR A 185 -10.11 -14.84 7.43
C TYR A 185 -11.40 -15.50 7.94
N ALA A 186 -11.86 -16.61 7.37
CA ALA A 186 -13.18 -17.17 7.67
C ALA A 186 -13.30 -17.62 9.13
N ASP A 187 -12.28 -18.33 9.64
CA ASP A 187 -12.26 -18.81 11.02
C ASP A 187 -12.02 -17.66 12.02
N ILE A 188 -11.25 -16.64 11.63
CA ILE A 188 -11.05 -15.40 12.40
C ILE A 188 -12.38 -14.63 12.55
N VAL A 189 -13.16 -14.51 11.48
CA VAL A 189 -14.47 -13.86 11.53
C VAL A 189 -15.45 -14.66 12.40
N THR A 190 -15.37 -15.99 12.32
CA THR A 190 -16.22 -16.89 13.10
C THR A 190 -15.89 -16.84 14.59
N SER A 191 -14.61 -16.80 14.94
CA SER A 191 -14.16 -16.69 16.33
C SER A 191 -14.61 -15.37 16.96
N LEU A 192 -14.49 -14.24 16.25
CA LEU A 192 -14.97 -12.93 16.71
C LEU A 192 -16.49 -12.87 16.90
N ARG A 193 -17.24 -13.53 16.02
CA ARG A 193 -18.70 -13.61 16.13
C ARG A 193 -19.14 -14.42 17.35
N ARG A 194 -18.46 -15.54 17.61
CA ARG A 194 -18.81 -16.47 18.71
C ARG A 194 -18.25 -16.01 20.06
N GLY A 195 -17.13 -15.30 20.07
CA GLY A 195 -16.35 -15.06 21.29
C GLY A 195 -15.38 -16.22 21.59
N ASP A 196 -14.96 -16.97 20.57
CA ASP A 196 -14.16 -18.20 20.75
C ASP A 196 -12.66 -17.90 20.60
N LEU A 197 -11.98 -17.66 21.73
CA LEU A 197 -10.55 -17.33 21.73
C LEU A 197 -9.67 -18.49 21.23
N ARG A 198 -10.07 -19.74 21.47
CA ARG A 198 -9.31 -20.92 21.04
C ARG A 198 -9.34 -21.05 19.52
N LEU A 199 -10.52 -20.85 18.90
CA LEU A 199 -10.64 -20.86 17.44
C LEU A 199 -9.83 -19.73 16.81
N LEU A 200 -9.79 -18.54 17.44
CA LEU A 200 -8.97 -17.44 16.94
C LEU A 200 -7.48 -17.83 16.89
N LYS A 201 -6.95 -18.37 17.98
CA LYS A 201 -5.54 -18.80 18.05
C LYS A 201 -5.22 -19.85 16.99
N GLN A 202 -6.05 -20.90 16.88
CA GLN A 202 -5.88 -21.94 15.86
C GLN A 202 -5.92 -21.38 14.42
N ALA A 203 -6.76 -20.38 14.16
CA ALA A 203 -6.84 -19.75 12.85
C ALA A 203 -5.59 -18.91 12.54
N LEU A 204 -5.04 -18.20 13.55
CA LEU A 204 -3.80 -17.44 13.41
C LEU A 204 -2.62 -18.38 13.18
N ASP A 205 -2.49 -19.45 13.96
CA ASP A 205 -1.42 -20.44 13.82
C ASP A 205 -1.47 -21.12 12.45
N ARG A 206 -2.65 -21.53 11.98
CA ARG A 206 -2.82 -22.20 10.67
C ARG A 206 -2.37 -21.33 9.50
N HIS A 207 -2.53 -20.01 9.61
CA HIS A 207 -2.27 -19.07 8.52
C HIS A 207 -1.06 -18.16 8.80
N GLU A 208 -0.26 -18.45 9.83
CA GLU A 208 0.80 -17.59 10.36
C GLU A 208 1.74 -17.10 9.25
N ASP A 209 2.36 -18.01 8.50
CA ASP A 209 3.28 -17.70 7.40
C ASP A 209 2.68 -16.72 6.38
N GLN A 210 1.41 -16.93 6.01
CA GLN A 210 0.75 -16.11 5.00
C GLN A 210 0.43 -14.72 5.55
N LEU A 211 -0.03 -14.65 6.81
CA LEU A 211 -0.37 -13.41 7.49
C LEU A 211 0.89 -12.57 7.81
N LEU A 212 2.00 -13.22 8.17
CA LEU A 212 3.31 -12.60 8.37
C LEU A 212 3.84 -12.04 7.05
N LYS A 213 3.86 -12.85 5.98
CA LYS A 213 4.29 -12.39 4.63
C LYS A 213 3.44 -11.24 4.11
N CYS A 214 2.15 -11.19 4.46
CA CYS A 214 1.26 -10.09 4.10
C CYS A 214 1.42 -8.85 5.02
N GLY A 215 2.08 -8.97 6.17
CA GLY A 215 2.26 -7.88 7.13
C GLY A 215 0.99 -7.52 7.91
N VAL A 216 0.08 -8.47 8.11
CA VAL A 216 -1.20 -8.26 8.82
C VAL A 216 -1.34 -9.09 10.10
N TYR A 217 -0.40 -10.01 10.36
CA TYR A 217 -0.44 -10.91 11.52
C TYR A 217 -0.61 -10.16 12.84
N LEU A 218 0.26 -9.19 13.11
CA LEU A 218 0.24 -8.40 14.35
C LEU A 218 -1.08 -7.64 14.55
N VAL A 219 -1.74 -7.23 13.47
CA VAL A 219 -3.04 -6.57 13.55
C VAL A 219 -4.12 -7.54 14.01
N LEU A 220 -4.08 -8.78 13.50
CA LEU A 220 -5.06 -9.82 13.79
C LEU A 220 -4.85 -10.46 15.17
N GLU A 221 -3.60 -10.62 15.60
CA GLU A 221 -3.26 -11.11 16.94
C GLU A 221 -3.85 -10.21 18.04
N LYS A 222 -3.82 -8.89 17.85
CA LYS A 222 -4.44 -7.93 18.79
C LYS A 222 -5.97 -8.08 18.93
N LEU A 223 -6.62 -8.81 18.02
CA LEU A 223 -8.05 -9.10 18.14
C LEU A 223 -8.36 -10.04 19.31
N GLU A 224 -7.37 -10.77 19.85
CA GLU A 224 -7.53 -11.62 21.04
C GLU A 224 -8.14 -10.85 22.22
N LEU A 225 -7.66 -9.62 22.47
CA LEU A 225 -8.20 -8.77 23.53
C LEU A 225 -9.67 -8.40 23.29
N GLN A 226 -10.08 -8.25 22.02
CA GLN A 226 -11.45 -7.94 21.67
C GLN A 226 -12.37 -9.16 21.87
N VAL A 227 -11.91 -10.35 21.49
CA VAL A 227 -12.63 -11.61 21.72
C VAL A 227 -12.82 -11.85 23.21
N TYR A 228 -11.76 -11.65 24.00
CA TYR A 228 -11.80 -11.80 25.45
C TYR A 228 -12.83 -10.88 26.10
N ARG A 229 -12.85 -9.59 25.74
CA ARG A 229 -13.86 -8.63 26.25
C ARG A 229 -15.30 -9.05 25.89
N ARG A 230 -15.52 -9.63 24.72
CA ARG A 230 -16.86 -10.13 24.31
C ARG A 230 -17.25 -11.40 25.06
N LEU A 231 -16.31 -12.29 25.34
CA LEU A 231 -16.54 -13.50 26.13
C LEU A 231 -16.99 -13.13 27.54
N VAL A 232 -16.26 -12.23 28.21
CA VAL A 232 -16.59 -11.76 29.57
C VAL A 232 -17.97 -11.07 29.62
N LYS A 233 -18.35 -10.31 28.58
CA LYS A 233 -19.69 -9.67 28.51
C LYS A 233 -20.86 -10.64 28.31
N LYS A 234 -20.60 -11.88 27.87
CA LYS A 234 -21.63 -12.91 27.66
C LYS A 234 -21.80 -13.82 28.89
N MET A 235 -20.86 -13.78 29.83
CA MET A 235 -20.94 -14.43 31.14
C MET A 235 -21.70 -13.54 32.11
#